data_AF-G3G605-F1
#
_entry.id   AF-G3G605-F1
#
_cell.length_a   1.000
_cell.length_b   1.000
_cell.length_c   1.000
_cell.angle_alpha   90.00
_cell.angle_beta   90.00
_cell.angle_gamma   90.00
#
_symmetry.space_group_name_H-M   'P 1'
#
loop_
_entity.id
_entity.type
_entity.pdbx_description
1 polymer ?
#
loop_
_entity_poly.entity_id
_entity_poly.type
_entity_poly.pdbx_seq_one_letter_code
_entity_poly.pdbx_strand_id
1 'polypeptide(L)'
;KPLTDLGKENVDLGTDDSDKAKKEEQSSDTAGFRQWLQEQLGEKRVQKVEVSQRLVDSAATLVQSSYGMSPTMARYMRAQAVAFGEKDSTMTGMQSAIMEINADHPVVKALKMNYETDPDADATKQTAFLLYDIAALTGGYTIDDPNAFAQR
;
A
#
# COMPACT_ATOMS: atom_id res chain seq x y z
N LYS A 1 15.49 -13.86 -20.65
CA LYS A 1 14.47 -12.96 -20.09
C LYS A 1 15.10 -12.19 -18.92
N PRO A 2 14.88 -10.87 -18.80
CA PRO A 2 15.30 -10.13 -17.61
C PRO A 2 14.58 -10.68 -16.37
N LEU A 3 15.21 -10.56 -15.20
CA LEU A 3 14.58 -10.89 -13.92
C LEU A 3 13.65 -9.74 -13.52
N THR A 4 12.41 -10.06 -13.15
CA THR A 4 11.42 -9.09 -12.69
C THR A 4 11.11 -9.34 -11.23
N ASP A 5 11.16 -8.29 -10.42
CA ASP A 5 10.81 -8.35 -9.00
C ASP A 5 9.30 -8.11 -8.84
N LEU A 6 8.60 -9.09 -8.24
CA LEU A 6 7.16 -8.99 -7.97
C LEU A 6 6.83 -7.95 -6.89
N GLY A 7 7.80 -7.50 -6.08
CA GLY A 7 7.57 -6.44 -5.09
C GLY A 7 7.50 -5.04 -5.72
N LYS A 8 7.93 -4.87 -6.97
CA LYS A 8 7.97 -3.57 -7.65
C LYS A 8 6.68 -3.26 -8.42
N GLU A 9 6.46 -1.98 -8.68
CA GLU A 9 5.43 -1.48 -9.58
C GLU A 9 5.65 -1.95 -11.02
N ASN A 10 4.62 -1.81 -11.87
CA ASN A 10 4.66 -2.09 -13.31
C ASN A 10 5.03 -3.54 -13.70
N VAL A 11 4.67 -4.52 -12.87
CA VAL A 11 4.79 -5.93 -13.26
C VAL A 11 3.70 -6.28 -14.26
N ASP A 12 4.09 -6.52 -15.50
CA ASP A 12 3.20 -7.06 -16.51
C ASP A 12 3.02 -8.57 -16.31
N LEU A 13 1.80 -8.96 -15.91
CA LEU A 13 1.42 -10.36 -15.70
C LEU A 13 0.79 -11.02 -16.93
N GLY A 14 0.70 -10.30 -18.06
CA GLY A 14 0.08 -10.84 -19.28
C GLY A 14 -1.43 -11.04 -19.12
N THR A 15 -2.12 -10.03 -18.60
CA THR A 15 -3.58 -10.07 -18.39
C THR A 15 -4.37 -9.93 -19.71
N ASP A 16 -5.47 -10.68 -19.80
CA ASP A 16 -6.39 -10.65 -20.95
C ASP A 16 -7.10 -9.28 -21.09
N ASP A 17 -7.52 -8.93 -22.31
CA ASP A 17 -8.17 -7.64 -22.60
C ASP A 17 -9.45 -7.40 -21.79
N SER A 18 -10.16 -8.46 -21.39
CA SER A 18 -11.34 -8.37 -20.52
C SER A 18 -11.00 -7.90 -19.11
N ASP A 19 -9.83 -8.26 -18.57
CA ASP A 19 -9.44 -7.90 -17.20
C ASP A 19 -8.87 -6.48 -17.15
N LYS A 20 -8.28 -6.02 -18.27
CA LYS A 20 -7.86 -4.62 -18.43
C LYS A 20 -9.07 -3.68 -18.45
N ALA A 21 -10.13 -4.03 -19.18
CA ALA A 21 -11.36 -3.22 -19.24
C ALA A 21 -12.03 -3.10 -17.85
N LYS A 22 -12.15 -4.21 -17.11
CA LYS A 22 -12.67 -4.19 -15.73
C LYS A 22 -11.84 -3.33 -14.80
N LYS A 23 -10.51 -3.37 -14.93
CA LYS A 23 -9.61 -2.52 -14.14
C LYS A 23 -9.81 -1.05 -14.45
N GLU A 24 -9.96 -0.67 -15.72
CA GLU A 24 -10.18 0.73 -16.10
C GLU A 24 -11.48 1.27 -15.52
N GLU A 25 -12.54 0.48 -15.57
CA GLU A 25 -13.84 0.80 -14.95
C GLU A 25 -13.70 0.92 -13.43
N GLN A 26 -13.13 -0.07 -12.76
CA GLN A 26 -12.88 -0.03 -11.31
C GLN A 26 -11.96 1.10 -10.89
N SER A 27 -10.95 1.45 -11.71
CA SER A 27 -10.07 2.59 -11.47
C SER A 27 -10.87 3.89 -11.56
N SER A 28 -11.75 4.04 -12.54
CA SER A 28 -12.59 5.23 -12.64
C SER A 28 -13.54 5.38 -11.45
N ASP A 29 -14.21 4.30 -11.03
CA ASP A 29 -15.16 4.26 -9.91
C ASP A 29 -14.49 4.47 -8.54
N THR A 30 -13.23 4.04 -8.39
CA THR A 30 -12.48 4.18 -7.12
C THR A 30 -11.61 5.44 -7.06
N ALA A 31 -11.66 6.33 -8.06
CA ALA A 31 -10.78 7.50 -8.10
C ALA A 31 -10.87 8.39 -6.85
N GLY A 32 -12.08 8.77 -6.42
CA GLY A 32 -12.29 9.58 -5.22
C GLY A 32 -11.88 8.86 -3.93
N PHE A 33 -12.21 7.58 -3.81
CA PHE A 33 -11.84 6.75 -2.67
C PHE A 33 -10.31 6.59 -2.53
N ARG A 34 -9.60 6.41 -3.64
CA ARG A 34 -8.13 6.29 -3.68
C ARG A 34 -7.44 7.59 -3.26
N GLN A 35 -7.95 8.73 -3.72
CA GLN A 35 -7.45 10.04 -3.30
C GLN A 35 -7.66 10.24 -1.80
N TRP A 36 -8.87 9.93 -1.29
CA TRP A 36 -9.16 10.01 0.13
C TRP A 36 -8.23 9.11 0.96
N LEU A 37 -7.99 7.86 0.52
CA LEU A 37 -7.03 6.96 1.19
C LEU A 37 -5.63 7.56 1.25
N GLN A 38 -5.15 8.15 0.15
CA GLN A 38 -3.84 8.80 0.11
C GLN A 38 -3.77 9.99 1.09
N GLU A 39 -4.82 10.79 1.17
CA GLU A 39 -4.91 11.92 2.10
C GLU A 39 -4.93 11.47 3.56
N GLN A 40 -5.69 10.42 3.91
CA GLN A 40 -5.74 9.90 5.28
C GLN A 40 -4.44 9.26 5.73
N LEU A 41 -3.79 8.48 4.85
CA LEU A 41 -2.55 7.76 5.18
C LEU A 41 -1.32 8.68 5.13
N GLY A 42 -1.38 9.73 4.33
CA GLY A 42 -0.32 10.73 4.16
C GLY A 42 0.79 10.29 3.21
N GLU A 43 1.36 11.27 2.50
CA GLU A 43 2.37 11.06 1.44
C GLU A 43 3.66 10.41 1.94
N LYS A 44 3.95 10.48 3.24
CA LYS A 44 5.11 9.81 3.85
C LYS A 44 4.96 8.29 3.89
N ARG A 45 3.73 7.79 4.01
CA ARG A 45 3.42 6.36 4.14
C ARG A 45 3.07 5.74 2.80
N VAL A 46 2.29 6.46 1.99
CA VAL A 46 1.80 6.02 0.68
C VAL A 46 1.97 7.14 -0.32
N GLN A 47 2.79 6.91 -1.34
CA GLN A 47 2.98 7.86 -2.44
C GLN A 47 1.77 7.88 -3.38
N LYS A 48 1.15 6.72 -3.62
CA LYS A 48 0.02 6.57 -4.54
C LYS A 48 -0.82 5.35 -4.16
N VAL A 49 -2.12 5.43 -4.42
CA VAL A 49 -3.04 4.28 -4.31
C VAL A 49 -3.51 3.89 -5.70
N GLU A 50 -3.41 2.61 -6.05
CA GLU A 50 -3.82 2.07 -7.35
C GLU A 50 -4.69 0.81 -7.21
N VAL A 51 -5.48 0.50 -8.25
CA VAL A 51 -6.18 -0.79 -8.32
C VAL A 51 -5.18 -1.86 -8.75
N SER A 52 -5.11 -2.95 -8.00
CA SER A 52 -4.19 -4.03 -8.27
C SER A 52 -4.59 -4.86 -9.48
N GLN A 53 -3.60 -5.44 -10.16
CA GLN A 53 -3.78 -6.53 -11.14
C GLN A 53 -3.32 -7.88 -10.59
N ARG A 54 -2.63 -7.90 -9.45
CA ARG A 54 -1.99 -9.10 -8.89
C ARG A 54 -2.74 -9.69 -7.70
N LEU A 55 -3.59 -8.89 -7.06
CA LEU A 55 -4.36 -9.33 -5.90
C LEU A 55 -5.58 -10.13 -6.34
N VAL A 56 -5.75 -11.32 -5.75
CA VAL A 56 -6.92 -12.17 -5.93
C VAL A 56 -7.70 -12.22 -4.62
N ASP A 57 -7.11 -12.81 -3.58
CA ASP A 57 -7.77 -12.98 -2.26
C ASP A 57 -7.44 -11.86 -1.26
N SER A 58 -6.32 -11.17 -1.46
CA SER A 58 -5.87 -10.12 -0.54
C SER A 58 -6.59 -8.80 -0.80
N ALA A 59 -6.94 -8.09 0.27
CA ALA A 59 -7.64 -6.81 0.21
C ALA A 59 -6.74 -5.67 -0.32
N ALA A 60 -5.49 -5.62 0.12
CA ALA A 60 -4.51 -4.62 -0.29
C ALA A 60 -3.08 -5.16 -0.12
N THR A 61 -2.13 -4.58 -0.84
CA THR A 61 -0.69 -4.82 -0.68
C THR A 61 0.07 -3.51 -0.84
N LEU A 62 1.24 -3.40 -0.20
CA LEU A 62 2.20 -2.35 -0.51
C LEU A 62 3.22 -2.87 -1.52
N VAL A 63 3.40 -2.11 -2.59
CA VAL A 63 4.44 -2.33 -3.60
C VAL A 63 5.37 -1.14 -3.64
N GLN A 64 6.50 -1.31 -4.31
CA GLN A 64 7.55 -0.32 -4.34
C GLN A 64 7.54 0.44 -5.65
N SER A 65 7.91 1.72 -5.60
CA SER A 65 8.29 2.41 -6.83
C SER A 65 9.50 1.73 -7.50
N SER A 66 9.62 1.86 -8.83
CA SER A 66 10.63 1.16 -9.64
C SER A 66 12.06 1.47 -9.19
N TYR A 67 12.26 2.69 -8.67
CA TYR A 67 13.52 3.24 -8.17
C TYR A 67 13.61 3.28 -6.64
N GLY A 68 12.58 2.80 -5.93
CA GLY A 68 12.54 2.77 -4.47
C GLY A 68 13.43 1.69 -3.86
N MET A 69 13.82 1.90 -2.59
CA MET A 69 14.58 0.92 -1.81
C MET A 69 13.69 -0.25 -1.37
N SER A 70 14.16 -1.49 -1.53
CA SER A 70 13.36 -2.66 -1.08
C SER A 70 13.14 -2.71 0.43
N PRO A 71 12.04 -3.27 0.96
CA PRO A 71 11.83 -3.31 2.41
C PRO A 71 12.91 -4.19 3.05
N THR A 72 13.33 -5.23 2.32
CA THR A 72 14.49 -6.07 2.64
C THR A 72 15.79 -5.29 2.61
N MET A 73 16.00 -4.44 1.60
CA MET A 73 17.19 -3.58 1.49
C MET A 73 17.21 -2.54 2.62
N ALA A 74 16.07 -1.90 2.92
CA ALA A 74 15.92 -0.96 4.02
C ALA A 74 16.22 -1.63 5.36
N ARG A 75 15.72 -2.85 5.59
CA ARG A 75 16.04 -3.63 6.79
C ARG A 75 17.53 -3.94 6.90
N TYR A 76 18.17 -4.34 5.80
CA TYR A 76 19.61 -4.62 5.77
C TYR A 76 20.46 -3.38 6.00
N MET A 77 20.08 -2.25 5.38
CA MET A 77 20.78 -0.97 5.55
C MET A 77 20.61 -0.42 6.97
N ARG A 78 19.41 -0.52 7.56
CA ARG A 78 19.17 -0.19 8.97
C ARG A 78 20.02 -1.05 9.90
N ALA A 79 20.11 -2.36 9.66
CA ALA A 79 20.94 -3.25 10.45
C ALA A 79 22.44 -2.87 10.38
N GLN A 80 22.92 -2.45 9.21
CA GLN A 80 24.28 -1.92 9.06
C GLN A 80 24.47 -0.57 9.77
N ALA A 81 23.55 0.38 9.61
CA ALA A 81 23.64 1.70 10.25
C ALA A 81 23.74 1.58 11.79
N VAL A 82 22.93 0.68 12.38
CA VAL A 82 23.01 0.35 13.81
C VAL A 82 24.38 -0.24 14.19
N ALA A 83 24.93 -1.13 13.36
CA ALA A 83 26.24 -1.72 13.61
C ALA A 83 27.40 -0.70 13.52
N PHE A 84 27.27 0.34 12.70
CA PHE A 84 28.26 1.42 12.54
C PHE A 84 28.00 2.64 13.44
N GLY A 85 26.94 2.64 14.25
CA GLY A 85 26.62 3.72 15.18
C GLY A 85 26.04 4.99 14.54
N GLU A 86 25.58 4.93 13.30
CA GLU A 86 24.91 6.04 12.62
C GLU A 86 23.41 6.09 12.98
N LYS A 87 22.85 7.30 13.10
CA LYS A 87 21.43 7.50 13.42
C LYS A 87 20.53 7.17 12.22
N ASP A 88 19.46 6.43 12.50
CA ASP A 88 18.41 5.92 11.60
C ASP A 88 17.65 6.99 10.77
N SER A 89 17.92 8.28 11.00
CA SER A 89 17.15 9.42 10.45
C SER A 89 17.29 9.64 8.94
N THR A 90 18.25 9.00 8.28
CA THR A 90 18.52 9.21 6.84
C THR A 90 17.72 8.29 5.92
N MET A 91 17.05 7.26 6.44
CA MET A 91 16.35 6.24 5.62
C MET A 91 14.83 6.38 5.59
N THR A 92 14.24 7.18 6.49
CA THR A 92 12.78 7.33 6.63
C THR A 92 12.12 8.02 5.44
N GLY A 93 12.88 8.70 4.57
CA GLY A 93 12.37 9.43 3.41
C GLY A 93 12.39 8.66 2.08
N MET A 94 12.93 7.44 2.04
CA MET A 94 13.14 6.68 0.78
C MET A 94 12.14 5.54 0.55
N GLN A 95 11.12 5.44 1.41
CA GLN A 95 10.10 4.40 1.33
C GLN A 95 8.83 4.94 0.65
N SER A 96 8.95 5.35 -0.61
CA SER A 96 7.78 5.65 -1.44
C SER A 96 7.08 4.34 -1.82
N ALA A 97 6.16 3.90 -0.95
CA ALA A 97 5.31 2.75 -1.18
C ALA A 97 4.07 3.16 -1.98
N ILE A 98 3.67 2.31 -2.90
CA ILE A 98 2.41 2.39 -3.63
C ILE A 98 1.47 1.36 -3.00
N MET A 99 0.29 1.79 -2.58
CA MET A 99 -0.73 0.88 -2.06
C MET A 99 -1.59 0.39 -3.21
N GLU A 100 -1.49 -0.90 -3.52
CA GLU A 100 -2.41 -1.54 -4.45
C GLU A 100 -3.61 -2.10 -3.68
N ILE A 101 -4.83 -1.75 -4.10
CA ILE A 101 -6.09 -2.23 -3.51
C ILE A 101 -6.81 -3.18 -4.46
N ASN A 102 -7.52 -4.16 -3.89
CA ASN A 102 -8.41 -5.04 -4.62
C ASN A 102 -9.85 -4.53 -4.52
N ALA A 103 -10.34 -3.90 -5.58
CA ALA A 103 -11.69 -3.32 -5.62
C ALA A 103 -12.80 -4.38 -5.46
N ASP A 104 -12.52 -5.65 -5.75
CA ASP A 104 -13.51 -6.72 -5.62
C ASP A 104 -13.62 -7.30 -4.22
N HIS A 105 -12.61 -7.07 -3.37
CA HIS A 105 -12.55 -7.63 -2.03
C HIS A 105 -13.65 -7.03 -1.13
N PRO A 106 -14.39 -7.86 -0.34
CA PRO A 106 -15.51 -7.39 0.48
C PRO A 106 -15.15 -6.26 1.45
N VAL A 107 -13.96 -6.31 2.05
CA VAL A 107 -13.47 -5.26 2.98
C VAL A 107 -13.27 -3.93 2.26
N VAL A 108 -12.76 -3.94 1.02
CA VAL A 108 -12.54 -2.71 0.25
C VAL A 108 -13.88 -2.13 -0.20
N LYS A 109 -14.83 -2.97 -0.61
CA LYS A 109 -16.21 -2.56 -0.93
C LYS A 109 -16.93 -1.95 0.29
N ALA A 110 -16.81 -2.58 1.45
CA ALA A 110 -17.39 -2.06 2.70
C ALA A 110 -16.76 -0.72 3.10
N LEU A 111 -15.43 -0.60 2.98
CA LEU A 111 -14.72 0.65 3.28
C LEU A 111 -15.10 1.77 2.29
N LYS A 112 -15.28 1.45 1.00
CA LYS A 112 -15.78 2.40 0.00
C LYS A 112 -17.19 2.88 0.34
N MET A 113 -18.09 1.98 0.74
CA MET A 113 -19.46 2.34 1.15
C MET A 113 -19.47 3.23 2.40
N ASN A 114 -18.60 2.95 3.36
CA ASN A 114 -18.42 3.79 4.55
C ASN A 114 -17.88 5.18 4.17
N TYR A 115 -16.94 5.25 3.24
CA TYR A 115 -16.44 6.51 2.69
C TYR A 115 -17.53 7.33 1.99
N GLU A 116 -18.40 6.69 1.21
CA GLU A 116 -19.53 7.36 0.53
C GLU A 116 -20.61 7.84 1.52
N THR A 117 -20.73 7.19 2.67
CA THR A 117 -21.73 7.54 3.70
C THR A 117 -21.24 8.63 4.64
N ASP A 118 -20.06 8.44 5.23
CA ASP A 118 -19.40 9.39 6.12
C ASP A 118 -17.86 9.21 6.05
N PRO A 119 -17.18 10.01 5.22
CA PRO A 119 -15.74 9.94 5.06
C PRO A 119 -14.96 10.47 6.28
N ASP A 120 -15.64 11.21 7.16
CA ASP A 120 -15.00 11.84 8.32
C ASP A 120 -15.15 11.03 9.61
N ALA A 121 -16.03 10.03 9.63
CA ALA A 121 -16.19 9.11 10.73
C ALA A 121 -14.87 8.46 11.15
N ASP A 122 -14.58 8.50 12.46
CA ASP A 122 -13.38 7.90 13.04
C ASP A 122 -13.28 6.41 12.69
N ALA A 123 -14.39 5.68 12.67
CA ALA A 123 -14.42 4.26 12.32
C ALA A 123 -13.95 4.01 10.86
N THR A 124 -14.34 4.87 9.92
CA THR A 124 -13.93 4.78 8.51
C THR A 124 -12.42 5.02 8.38
N LYS A 125 -11.92 6.06 9.07
CA LYS A 125 -10.48 6.40 9.12
C LYS A 125 -9.67 5.27 9.77
N GLN A 126 -10.10 4.74 10.92
CA GLN A 126 -9.43 3.64 11.60
C GLN A 126 -9.36 2.38 10.74
N THR A 127 -10.43 2.06 10.01
CA THR A 127 -10.46 0.92 9.10
C THR A 127 -9.47 1.10 7.94
N ALA A 128 -9.34 2.32 7.40
CA ALA A 128 -8.34 2.61 6.37
C ALA A 128 -6.90 2.43 6.86
N PHE A 129 -6.59 2.90 8.08
CA PHE A 129 -5.29 2.67 8.70
C PHE A 129 -5.02 1.19 8.98
N LEU A 130 -6.02 0.45 9.47
CA LEU A 130 -5.90 -0.99 9.71
C LEU A 130 -5.60 -1.74 8.39
N LEU A 131 -6.30 -1.39 7.31
CA LEU A 131 -6.04 -1.96 5.99
C LEU A 131 -4.60 -1.68 5.54
N TYR A 132 -4.10 -0.47 5.76
CA TYR A 132 -2.70 -0.11 5.49
C TYR A 132 -1.72 -0.91 6.35
N ASP A 133 -1.93 -1.02 7.66
CA ASP A 133 -1.01 -1.70 8.55
C ASP A 133 -0.92 -3.21 8.23
N ILE A 134 -2.04 -3.84 7.88
CA ILE A 134 -2.06 -5.24 7.40
C ILE A 134 -1.31 -5.36 6.06
N ALA A 135 -1.53 -4.42 5.12
CA ALA A 135 -0.83 -4.40 3.84
C ALA A 135 0.69 -4.16 4.02
N ALA A 136 1.08 -3.32 4.97
CA ALA A 136 2.48 -3.05 5.32
C ALA A 136 3.14 -4.29 5.92
N LEU A 137 2.46 -4.96 6.85
CA LEU A 137 2.97 -6.18 7.50
C LEU A 137 3.19 -7.30 6.48
N THR A 138 2.22 -7.54 5.60
CA THR A 138 2.31 -8.56 4.55
C THR A 138 3.35 -8.20 3.47
N GLY A 139 3.49 -6.90 3.15
CA GLY A 139 4.51 -6.38 2.24
C GLY A 139 5.94 -6.34 2.82
N GLY A 140 6.12 -6.74 4.08
CA GLY A 140 7.44 -6.74 4.75
C GLY A 140 7.95 -5.36 5.13
N TYR A 141 7.06 -4.37 5.19
CA TYR A 141 7.35 -3.03 5.70
C TYR A 141 7.34 -3.05 7.23
N THR A 142 8.15 -2.17 7.84
CA THR A 142 8.15 -1.99 9.29
C THR A 142 6.97 -1.12 9.69
N ILE A 143 6.22 -1.56 10.70
CA ILE A 143 5.18 -0.75 11.34
C ILE A 143 5.88 0.32 12.20
N ASP A 144 5.58 1.59 11.96
CA ASP A 144 6.19 2.72 12.67
C ASP A 144 5.82 2.76 14.16
N ASP A 145 4.56 2.42 14.49
CA ASP A 145 4.05 2.40 15.86
C ASP A 145 3.29 1.10 16.15
N PRO A 146 3.98 0.06 16.67
CA PRO A 146 3.38 -1.21 17.02
C PRO A 146 2.31 -1.11 18.13
N ASN A 147 2.42 -0.13 19.03
CA ASN A 147 1.45 0.05 20.12
C ASN A 147 0.14 0.64 19.58
N ALA A 148 0.23 1.64 18.71
CA ALA A 148 -0.94 2.17 18.03
C ALA A 148 -1.61 1.09 17.16
N PHE A 149 -0.84 0.22 16.50
CA PHE A 149 -1.39 -0.92 15.76
C PHE A 149 -2.14 -1.91 16.68
N ALA A 150 -1.56 -2.27 17.82
CA ALA A 150 -2.16 -3.23 18.75
C ALA A 150 -3.44 -2.73 19.45
N GLN A 151 -3.66 -1.42 19.49
CA GLN A 151 -4.85 -0.80 20.09
C GLN A 151 -6.02 -0.62 19.12
N ARG A 152 -5.82 -0.86 17.82
CA ARG A 152 -6.85 -0.70 16.77
C ARG A 152 -7.74 -1.92 16.63
#